data_AF-A0A2N2ZKP1-F1
#
_entry.id   AF-A0A2N2ZKP1-F1
#
_cell.length_a   1.000
_cell.length_b   1.000
_cell.length_c   1.000
_cell.angle_alpha   90.00
_cell.angle_beta   90.00
_cell.angle_gamma   90.00
#
_symmetry.space_group_name_H-M   'P 1'
#
loop_
_entity.id
_entity.type
_entity.pdbx_description
1 polymer ?
#
loop_
_entity_poly.entity_id
_entity_poly.type
_entity_poly.pdbx_seq_one_letter_code
_entity_poly.pdbx_strand_id
1 'polypeptide(L)'
;MSKEKRVAEAIKTVVSTMMDRVMNNVLINDPFIKEAHHSSKPLYAALVPDEIFKGSHFERRFVTPFGGVWEKLAQVVAIEAHGNCSLGHSIYGTVGSESLRRIQEVLNRLEHNPKGQLRVKPNWKEELDYILKGGGKPIPVSVTCDIFIYNKETNTKYAFEIKAPLPNSDQTKVSKEKMLKLLAMNPKQVDYAYYALAYNPYGKKKDYKWTFPMRWFNMHEDESVLIGNEFWDLIGGEGTYKTFISEVNKLGKGYRERIYKEFLEIDPPQNFDESPLK
;
A
#
# COMPACT_ATOMS: atom_id res chain seq x y z
N MET A 1 -29.52 3.35 5.31
CA MET A 1 -28.63 2.32 4.71
C MET A 1 -27.70 1.79 5.79
N SER A 2 -27.44 0.47 5.87
CA SER A 2 -26.50 -0.11 6.86
C SER A 2 -25.05 0.31 6.57
N LYS A 3 -24.18 0.27 7.58
CA LYS A 3 -22.73 0.58 7.44
C LYS A 3 -22.09 -0.28 6.34
N GLU A 4 -22.36 -1.58 6.36
CA GLU A 4 -21.85 -2.52 5.34
C GLU A 4 -22.26 -2.13 3.91
N LYS A 5 -23.52 -1.69 3.71
CA LYS A 5 -23.98 -1.25 2.39
C LYS A 5 -23.28 0.04 1.94
N ARG A 6 -23.04 1.00 2.85
CA ARG A 6 -22.29 2.22 2.54
C ARG A 6 -20.84 1.91 2.15
N VAL A 7 -20.19 1.04 2.90
CA VAL A 7 -18.82 0.59 2.61
C VAL A 7 -18.76 -0.12 1.26
N ALA A 8 -19.68 -1.05 0.98
CA ALA A 8 -19.74 -1.76 -0.30
C ALA A 8 -19.95 -0.80 -1.50
N GLU A 9 -20.90 0.14 -1.38
CA GLU A 9 -21.17 1.13 -2.42
C GLU A 9 -19.99 2.06 -2.69
N ALA A 10 -19.29 2.47 -1.64
CA ALA A 10 -18.14 3.35 -1.77
C ALA A 10 -16.91 2.61 -2.34
N ILE A 11 -16.67 1.34 -1.93
CA ILE A 11 -15.67 0.47 -2.57
C ILE A 11 -15.96 0.33 -4.06
N LYS A 12 -17.22 0.01 -4.39
CA LYS A 12 -17.67 -0.13 -5.78
C LYS A 12 -17.38 1.14 -6.58
N THR A 13 -17.75 2.30 -6.04
CA THR A 13 -17.57 3.60 -6.69
C THR A 13 -16.09 3.90 -6.97
N VAL A 14 -15.21 3.69 -5.98
CA VAL A 14 -13.77 3.96 -6.12
C VAL A 14 -13.14 3.03 -7.16
N VAL A 15 -13.46 1.73 -7.10
CA VAL A 15 -12.90 0.73 -8.03
C VAL A 15 -13.41 0.96 -9.45
N SER A 16 -14.72 1.15 -9.64
CA SER A 16 -15.30 1.42 -10.97
C SER A 16 -14.74 2.69 -11.60
N THR A 17 -14.66 3.79 -10.84
CA THR A 17 -14.10 5.05 -11.33
C THR A 17 -12.67 4.90 -11.82
N MET A 18 -11.85 4.13 -11.09
CA MET A 18 -10.48 3.83 -11.52
C MET A 18 -10.45 2.96 -12.77
N MET A 19 -11.23 1.88 -12.80
CA MET A 19 -11.27 0.97 -13.95
C MET A 19 -11.79 1.66 -15.21
N ASP A 20 -12.82 2.49 -15.12
CA ASP A 20 -13.33 3.27 -16.25
C ASP A 20 -12.28 4.26 -16.77
N ARG A 21 -11.51 4.89 -15.87
CA ARG A 21 -10.38 5.73 -16.27
C ARG A 21 -9.28 4.91 -16.98
N VAL A 22 -8.96 3.71 -16.49
CA VAL A 22 -7.99 2.82 -17.16
C VAL A 22 -8.47 2.48 -18.57
N MET A 23 -9.73 2.06 -18.70
CA MET A 23 -10.33 1.73 -20.01
C MET A 23 -10.30 2.94 -20.96
N ASN A 24 -10.75 4.11 -20.51
CA ASN A 24 -10.73 5.33 -21.33
C ASN A 24 -9.31 5.70 -21.77
N ASN A 25 -8.31 5.49 -20.90
CA ASN A 25 -6.92 5.76 -21.26
C ASN A 25 -6.43 4.81 -22.34
N VAL A 26 -6.61 3.49 -22.17
CA VAL A 26 -6.07 2.50 -23.11
C VAL A 26 -6.85 2.41 -24.43
N LEU A 27 -8.09 2.90 -24.45
CA LEU A 27 -8.93 2.91 -25.65
C LEU A 27 -8.92 4.23 -26.40
N ILE A 28 -8.81 5.37 -25.70
CA ILE A 28 -9.06 6.70 -26.29
C ILE A 28 -7.85 7.63 -26.11
N ASN A 29 -7.43 7.88 -24.87
CA ASN A 29 -6.48 8.97 -24.59
C ASN A 29 -5.02 8.61 -24.90
N ASP A 30 -4.64 7.35 -24.70
CA ASP A 30 -3.29 6.81 -24.85
C ASP A 30 -3.38 5.34 -25.31
N PRO A 31 -3.93 5.09 -26.51
CA PRO A 31 -4.03 3.75 -27.05
C PRO A 31 -2.66 3.19 -27.43
N PHE A 32 -2.54 1.87 -27.46
CA PHE A 32 -1.33 1.23 -27.96
C PHE A 32 -1.29 1.34 -29.50
N ILE A 33 -0.33 2.10 -30.03
CA ILE A 33 -0.12 2.30 -31.47
C ILE A 33 1.12 1.53 -31.90
N LYS A 34 0.95 0.50 -32.73
CA LYS A 34 2.02 -0.42 -33.16
C LYS A 34 3.16 0.32 -33.84
N GLU A 35 2.84 1.19 -34.78
CA GLU A 35 3.80 1.94 -35.59
C GLU A 35 4.65 2.88 -34.72
N ALA A 36 4.03 3.52 -33.73
CA ALA A 36 4.73 4.37 -32.77
C ALA A 36 5.65 3.56 -31.85
N HIS A 37 5.21 2.37 -31.42
CA HIS A 37 6.04 1.45 -30.65
C HIS A 37 7.26 0.98 -31.46
N HIS A 38 7.05 0.55 -32.70
CA HIS A 38 8.12 0.09 -33.60
C HIS A 38 9.13 1.20 -33.88
N SER A 39 8.65 2.43 -34.09
CA SER A 39 9.52 3.59 -34.36
C SER A 39 10.36 3.97 -33.14
N SER A 40 9.77 3.93 -31.93
CA SER A 40 10.45 4.33 -30.70
C SER A 40 11.35 3.25 -30.11
N LYS A 41 11.06 1.97 -30.38
CA LYS A 41 11.77 0.80 -29.82
C LYS A 41 12.01 -0.29 -30.89
N PRO A 42 12.69 0.03 -32.00
CA PRO A 42 12.79 -0.86 -33.16
C PRO A 42 13.44 -2.20 -32.85
N LEU A 43 14.48 -2.22 -32.01
CA LEU A 43 15.15 -3.46 -31.61
C LEU A 43 14.25 -4.38 -30.80
N TYR A 44 13.36 -3.81 -29.96
CA TYR A 44 12.45 -4.61 -29.14
C TYR A 44 11.26 -5.11 -29.94
N ALA A 45 10.73 -4.26 -30.82
CA ALA A 45 9.66 -4.64 -31.75
C ALA A 45 10.09 -5.75 -32.73
N ALA A 46 11.37 -5.80 -33.11
CA ALA A 46 11.91 -6.87 -33.95
C ALA A 46 12.04 -8.23 -33.23
N LEU A 47 12.05 -8.24 -31.89
CA LEU A 47 12.32 -9.44 -31.09
C LEU A 47 11.09 -10.00 -30.37
N VAL A 48 10.12 -9.15 -30.02
CA VAL A 48 8.98 -9.52 -29.17
C VAL A 48 7.66 -9.09 -29.84
N PRO A 49 6.65 -9.98 -29.90
CA PRO A 49 5.36 -9.66 -30.53
C PRO A 49 4.65 -8.45 -29.90
N ASP A 50 3.88 -7.73 -30.73
CA ASP A 50 3.13 -6.54 -30.32
C ASP A 50 2.13 -6.84 -29.20
N GLU A 51 1.56 -8.04 -29.16
CA GLU A 51 0.59 -8.48 -28.17
C GLU A 51 1.17 -8.43 -26.76
N ILE A 52 2.45 -8.78 -26.60
CA ILE A 52 3.15 -8.71 -25.31
C ILE A 52 3.33 -7.25 -24.88
N PHE A 53 3.67 -6.36 -25.81
CA PHE A 53 3.82 -4.94 -25.50
C PHE A 53 2.47 -4.24 -25.28
N LYS A 54 1.42 -4.64 -25.99
CA LYS A 54 0.02 -4.21 -25.76
C LYS A 54 -0.43 -4.62 -24.37
N GLY A 55 -0.16 -5.87 -23.96
CA GLY A 55 -0.42 -6.35 -22.60
C GLY A 55 0.35 -5.56 -21.54
N SER A 56 1.66 -5.36 -21.74
CA SER A 56 2.50 -4.55 -20.83
C SER A 56 2.08 -3.07 -20.78
N HIS A 57 1.55 -2.53 -21.89
CA HIS A 57 0.99 -1.18 -21.95
C HIS A 57 -0.22 -1.07 -21.04
N PHE A 58 -1.16 -2.02 -21.13
CA PHE A 58 -2.33 -2.09 -20.26
C PHE A 58 -1.93 -2.23 -18.80
N GLU A 59 -1.07 -3.21 -18.49
CA GLU A 59 -0.62 -3.50 -17.13
C GLU A 59 -0.09 -2.24 -16.44
N ARG A 60 0.80 -1.47 -17.09
CA ARG A 60 1.31 -0.21 -16.53
C ARG A 60 0.19 0.79 -16.18
N ARG A 61 -0.78 0.98 -17.08
CA ARG A 61 -1.91 1.92 -16.84
C ARG A 61 -2.84 1.41 -15.74
N PHE A 62 -2.94 0.09 -15.59
CA PHE A 62 -3.70 -0.55 -14.53
C PHE A 62 -2.99 -0.43 -13.18
N VAL A 63 -1.72 -0.86 -13.04
CA VAL A 63 -1.04 -0.96 -11.73
C VAL A 63 -0.62 0.38 -11.13
N THR A 64 -0.17 1.34 -11.96
CA THR A 64 0.33 2.63 -11.46
C THR A 64 -0.66 3.41 -10.60
N PRO A 65 -1.95 3.57 -10.95
CA PRO A 65 -2.89 4.30 -10.12
C PRO A 65 -3.27 3.59 -8.81
N PHE A 66 -2.96 2.30 -8.63
CA PHE A 66 -3.43 1.55 -7.47
C PHE A 66 -2.89 2.07 -6.14
N GLY A 67 -1.70 2.69 -6.11
CA GLY A 67 -1.19 3.32 -4.88
C GLY A 67 -2.21 4.28 -4.26
N GLY A 68 -2.69 5.23 -5.06
CA GLY A 68 -3.72 6.19 -4.62
C GLY A 68 -5.12 5.57 -4.48
N VAL A 69 -5.40 4.44 -5.13
CA VAL A 69 -6.68 3.72 -4.93
C VAL A 69 -6.72 3.06 -3.55
N TRP A 70 -5.62 2.44 -3.10
CA TRP A 70 -5.54 1.84 -1.78
C TRP A 70 -5.77 2.88 -0.68
N GLU A 71 -5.16 4.05 -0.80
CA GLU A 71 -5.37 5.18 0.10
C GLU A 71 -6.83 5.65 0.13
N LYS A 72 -7.46 5.84 -1.04
CA LYS A 72 -8.87 6.26 -1.13
C LYS A 72 -9.83 5.24 -0.54
N LEU A 73 -9.61 3.96 -0.83
CA LEU A 73 -10.40 2.88 -0.25
C LEU A 73 -10.25 2.85 1.26
N ALA A 74 -9.02 2.99 1.77
CA ALA A 74 -8.76 3.03 3.19
C ALA A 74 -9.44 4.23 3.86
N GLN A 75 -9.44 5.40 3.22
CA GLN A 75 -10.13 6.59 3.71
C GLN A 75 -11.64 6.36 3.85
N VAL A 76 -12.28 5.86 2.80
CA VAL A 76 -13.73 5.58 2.76
C VAL A 76 -14.12 4.64 3.91
N VAL A 77 -13.39 3.54 4.04
CA VAL A 77 -13.63 2.51 5.04
C VAL A 77 -13.41 3.08 6.46
N ALA A 78 -12.34 3.84 6.65
CA ALA A 78 -11.99 4.46 7.92
C ALA A 78 -12.97 5.54 8.37
N ILE A 79 -13.54 6.33 7.45
CA ILE A 79 -14.58 7.32 7.79
C ILE A 79 -15.81 6.61 8.35
N GLU A 80 -16.22 5.50 7.74
CA GLU A 80 -17.37 4.73 8.21
C GLU A 80 -17.13 4.02 9.56
N ALA A 81 -15.88 3.66 9.86
CA ALA A 81 -15.54 2.94 11.09
C ALA A 81 -15.09 3.82 12.26
N HIS A 82 -14.41 4.92 11.98
CA HIS A 82 -13.78 5.80 12.99
C HIS A 82 -14.31 7.23 12.96
N GLY A 83 -15.17 7.57 11.99
CA GLY A 83 -15.75 8.90 11.82
C GLY A 83 -14.82 9.94 11.20
N ASN A 84 -13.52 9.62 11.01
CA ASN A 84 -12.55 10.53 10.43
C ASN A 84 -11.38 9.80 9.76
N CYS A 85 -10.97 10.27 8.58
CA CYS A 85 -9.71 9.87 7.95
C CYS A 85 -9.25 10.94 6.95
N SER A 86 -7.98 11.33 7.02
CA SER A 86 -7.35 12.27 6.09
C SER A 86 -6.21 11.63 5.33
N LEU A 87 -6.16 11.88 4.01
CA LEU A 87 -5.06 11.48 3.13
C LEU A 87 -3.90 12.48 3.22
N GLY A 88 -2.66 12.00 3.10
CA GLY A 88 -1.47 12.86 2.98
C GLY A 88 -1.32 13.83 4.16
N HIS A 89 -1.65 13.39 5.37
CA HIS A 89 -1.71 14.26 6.54
C HIS A 89 -0.32 14.51 7.12
N SER A 90 0.05 15.79 7.22
CA SER A 90 1.30 16.24 7.83
C SER A 90 1.13 16.43 9.34
N ILE A 91 1.92 15.69 10.10
CA ILE A 91 1.96 15.74 11.56
C ILE A 91 3.23 16.47 11.96
N TYR A 92 3.06 17.52 12.77
CA TYR A 92 4.13 18.37 13.26
C TYR A 92 4.36 18.08 14.75
N GLY A 93 5.62 17.96 15.14
CA GLY A 93 5.99 17.76 16.53
C GLY A 93 7.47 18.03 16.75
N THR A 94 7.96 17.67 17.92
CA THR A 94 9.39 17.70 18.22
C THR A 94 9.88 16.31 18.61
N VAL A 95 11.08 15.96 18.18
CA VAL A 95 11.75 14.71 18.56
C VAL A 95 13.08 15.08 19.23
N GLY A 96 13.46 14.36 20.26
CA GLY A 96 14.76 14.57 20.91
C GLY A 96 15.92 14.34 19.95
N SER A 97 16.95 15.20 19.99
CA SER A 97 18.11 15.13 19.11
C SER A 97 18.84 13.78 19.16
N GLU A 98 18.91 13.18 20.34
CA GLU A 98 19.53 11.85 20.52
C GLU A 98 18.59 10.74 20.03
N SER A 99 17.28 10.86 20.23
CA SER A 99 16.31 9.95 19.60
C SER A 99 16.40 9.97 18.07
N LEU A 100 16.58 11.14 17.44
CA LEU A 100 16.80 11.25 15.99
C LEU A 100 18.11 10.59 15.55
N ARG A 101 19.20 10.77 16.30
CA ARG A 101 20.47 10.09 16.05
C ARG A 101 20.31 8.57 16.12
N ARG A 102 19.58 8.07 17.13
CA ARG A 102 19.30 6.64 17.32
C ARG A 102 18.44 6.04 16.21
N ILE A 103 17.49 6.80 15.65
CA ILE A 103 16.73 6.36 14.47
C ILE A 103 17.71 6.08 13.31
N GLN A 104 18.61 7.00 13.01
CA GLN A 104 19.61 6.81 11.95
C GLN A 104 20.55 5.64 12.25
N GLU A 105 20.96 5.49 13.52
CA GLU A 105 21.79 4.36 13.95
C GLU A 105 21.10 3.01 13.71
N VAL A 106 19.82 2.88 14.09
CA VAL A 106 19.02 1.68 13.85
C VAL A 106 18.92 1.37 12.36
N LEU A 107 18.58 2.36 11.53
CA LEU A 107 18.45 2.17 10.08
C LEU A 107 19.79 1.77 9.44
N ASN A 108 20.89 2.44 9.82
CA ASN A 108 22.22 2.13 9.30
C ASN A 108 22.67 0.71 9.67
N ARG A 109 22.34 0.26 10.89
CA ARG A 109 22.64 -1.10 11.36
C ARG A 109 21.84 -2.18 10.62
N LEU A 110 20.60 -1.90 10.24
CA LEU A 110 19.78 -2.82 9.42
C LEU A 110 20.22 -2.82 7.94
N GLU A 111 20.77 -1.72 7.47
CA GLU A 111 21.23 -1.56 6.09
C GLU A 111 22.58 -2.23 5.84
N HIS A 112 23.52 -2.04 6.77
CA HIS A 112 24.91 -2.48 6.62
C HIS A 112 25.22 -3.62 7.58
N ASN A 113 25.77 -4.70 7.03
CA ASN A 113 26.35 -5.78 7.83
C ASN A 113 27.84 -5.51 8.03
N PRO A 114 28.35 -5.51 9.27
CA PRO A 114 29.78 -5.56 9.52
C PRO A 114 30.37 -6.83 8.88
N LYS A 115 31.52 -6.72 8.20
CA LYS A 115 32.19 -7.86 7.58
C LYS A 115 32.41 -8.97 8.62
N GLY A 116 31.97 -10.19 8.30
CA GLY A 116 32.16 -11.36 9.16
C GLY A 116 31.15 -11.52 10.30
N GLN A 117 30.15 -10.63 10.42
CA GLN A 117 29.08 -10.75 11.42
C GLN A 117 27.77 -11.22 10.81
N LEU A 118 26.94 -11.88 11.64
CA LEU A 118 25.57 -12.22 11.26
C LEU A 118 24.77 -10.95 10.99
N ARG A 119 23.92 -11.02 9.97
CA ARG A 119 23.02 -9.92 9.62
C ARG A 119 22.09 -9.60 10.78
N VAL A 120 22.05 -8.32 11.15
CA VAL A 120 21.10 -7.84 12.16
C VAL A 120 19.69 -8.01 11.61
N LYS A 121 18.85 -8.67 12.40
CA LYS A 121 17.44 -8.84 12.07
C LYS A 121 16.64 -7.67 12.67
N PRO A 122 15.60 -7.18 11.96
CA PRO A 122 14.72 -6.17 12.50
C PRO A 122 13.95 -6.69 13.72
N ASN A 123 13.83 -5.84 14.73
CA ASN A 123 13.02 -6.09 15.91
C ASN A 123 12.34 -4.78 16.31
N TRP A 124 11.08 -4.61 15.91
CA TRP A 124 10.36 -3.35 16.08
C TRP A 124 10.35 -2.84 17.52
N LYS A 125 10.07 -3.74 18.47
CA LYS A 125 9.90 -3.38 19.89
C LYS A 125 11.21 -2.92 20.52
N GLU A 126 12.29 -3.68 20.32
CA GLU A 126 13.61 -3.34 20.88
C GLU A 126 14.15 -2.04 20.27
N GLU A 127 13.97 -1.85 18.97
CA GLU A 127 14.41 -0.64 18.27
C GLU A 127 13.65 0.60 18.76
N LEU A 128 12.33 0.52 18.88
CA LEU A 128 11.52 1.63 19.36
C LEU A 128 11.86 1.99 20.82
N ASP A 129 11.99 1.01 21.71
CA ASP A 129 12.41 1.23 23.10
C ASP A 129 13.79 1.91 23.20
N TYR A 130 14.75 1.45 22.38
CA TYR A 130 16.07 2.08 22.29
C TYR A 130 15.98 3.56 21.85
N ILE A 131 15.14 3.87 20.86
CA ILE A 131 14.96 5.22 20.33
C ILE A 131 14.30 6.14 21.36
N LEU A 132 13.26 5.67 22.05
CA LEU A 132 12.52 6.45 23.05
C LEU A 132 13.38 6.81 24.27
N LYS A 133 14.35 5.94 24.64
CA LYS A 133 15.34 6.21 25.69
C LYS A 133 16.39 7.26 25.31
N GLY A 134 16.42 7.74 24.06
CA GLY A 134 17.40 8.71 23.58
C GLY A 134 17.22 10.10 24.17
N GLY A 135 16.02 10.67 24.04
CA GLY A 135 15.74 12.04 24.47
C GLY A 135 16.63 13.06 23.76
N GLY A 136 17.13 14.05 24.50
CA GLY A 136 17.95 15.14 23.99
C GLY A 136 17.16 16.41 23.71
N LYS A 137 17.82 17.39 23.06
CA LYS A 137 17.20 18.69 22.79
C LYS A 137 16.04 18.52 21.80
N PRO A 138 14.88 19.15 22.02
CA PRO A 138 13.75 19.03 21.11
C PRO A 138 14.09 19.65 19.75
N ILE A 139 13.96 18.86 18.69
CA ILE A 139 14.15 19.28 17.30
C ILE A 139 12.78 19.23 16.60
N PRO A 140 12.31 20.32 15.97
CA PRO A 140 11.10 20.31 15.16
C PRO A 140 11.19 19.31 14.00
N VAL A 141 10.17 18.49 13.83
CA VAL A 141 10.05 17.49 12.77
C VAL A 141 8.63 17.53 12.21
N SER A 142 8.51 17.34 10.90
CA SER A 142 7.24 17.10 10.21
C SER A 142 7.29 15.75 9.52
N VAL A 143 6.24 14.95 9.66
CA VAL A 143 6.07 13.67 8.95
C VAL A 143 4.71 13.65 8.28
N THR A 144 4.71 13.43 6.97
CA THR A 144 3.49 13.20 6.19
C THR A 144 3.26 11.70 6.05
N CYS A 145 2.13 11.23 6.56
CA CYS A 145 1.66 9.85 6.44
C CYS A 145 0.63 9.73 5.29
N ASP A 146 0.51 8.52 4.74
CA ASP A 146 -0.39 8.27 3.61
C ASP A 146 -1.85 8.42 4.05
N ILE A 147 -2.20 7.88 5.23
CA ILE A 147 -3.48 8.16 5.91
C ILE A 147 -3.29 8.42 7.41
N PHE A 148 -4.13 9.30 7.94
CA PHE A 148 -4.27 9.58 9.37
C PHE A 148 -5.72 9.41 9.81
N ILE A 149 -5.93 8.68 10.90
CA ILE A 149 -7.25 8.42 11.48
C ILE A 149 -7.26 8.96 12.90
N TYR A 150 -8.26 9.76 13.24
CA TYR A 150 -8.56 10.13 14.62
C TYR A 150 -9.93 9.60 15.03
N ASN A 151 -9.93 8.54 15.82
CA ASN A 151 -11.14 8.02 16.43
C ASN A 151 -11.48 8.87 17.66
N LYS A 152 -12.52 9.70 17.55
CA LYS A 152 -12.97 10.59 18.64
C LYS A 152 -13.59 9.83 19.81
N GLU A 153 -14.21 8.68 19.57
CA GLU A 153 -14.90 7.89 20.61
C GLU A 153 -13.88 7.26 21.56
N THR A 154 -12.79 6.71 21.02
CA THR A 154 -11.71 6.11 21.81
C THR A 154 -10.57 7.08 22.13
N ASN A 155 -10.64 8.30 21.59
CA ASN A 155 -9.56 9.29 21.59
C ASN A 155 -8.21 8.73 21.09
N THR A 156 -8.25 7.90 20.04
CA THR A 156 -7.06 7.21 19.50
C THR A 156 -6.69 7.74 18.13
N LYS A 157 -5.38 7.97 17.92
CA LYS A 157 -4.81 8.50 16.68
C LYS A 157 -3.90 7.47 16.02
N TYR A 158 -4.16 7.19 14.75
CA TYR A 158 -3.42 6.23 13.95
C TYR A 158 -2.80 6.93 12.74
N ALA A 159 -1.56 6.59 12.42
CA ALA A 159 -0.90 6.96 11.17
C ALA A 159 -0.50 5.71 10.40
N PHE A 160 -0.62 5.75 9.07
CA PHE A 160 -0.25 4.60 8.24
C PHE A 160 0.63 5.03 7.06
N GLU A 161 1.56 4.15 6.75
CA GLU A 161 2.31 4.12 5.49
C GLU A 161 1.79 2.93 4.68
N ILE A 162 1.01 3.20 3.64
CA ILE A 162 0.42 2.20 2.76
C ILE A 162 1.39 1.96 1.60
N LYS A 163 1.72 0.69 1.33
CA LYS A 163 2.57 0.32 0.20
C LYS A 163 1.95 -0.78 -0.65
N ALA A 164 2.43 -0.85 -1.89
CA ALA A 164 2.13 -1.96 -2.78
C ALA A 164 2.63 -3.28 -2.15
N PRO A 165 2.01 -4.44 -2.46
CA PRO A 165 2.33 -5.71 -1.83
C PRO A 165 3.76 -6.22 -2.03
N LEU A 166 4.46 -5.70 -3.05
CA LEU A 166 5.86 -6.02 -3.36
C LEU A 166 6.69 -4.74 -3.30
N PRO A 167 6.81 -4.09 -2.12
CA PRO A 167 7.49 -2.81 -1.98
C PRO A 167 8.99 -2.97 -2.21
N ASN A 168 9.66 -1.92 -2.68
CA ASN A 168 11.12 -1.92 -2.74
C ASN A 168 11.74 -1.62 -1.37
N SER A 169 13.03 -1.91 -1.23
CA SER A 169 13.76 -1.73 0.04
C SER A 169 13.80 -0.27 0.49
N ASP A 170 14.07 0.66 -0.43
CA ASP A 170 14.28 2.07 -0.08
C ASP A 170 12.99 2.73 0.41
N GLN A 171 11.86 2.45 -0.25
CA GLN A 171 10.54 2.87 0.22
C GLN A 171 10.24 2.32 1.61
N THR A 172 10.60 1.07 1.87
CA THR A 172 10.38 0.45 3.18
C THR A 172 11.22 1.11 4.28
N LYS A 173 12.49 1.42 3.98
CA LYS A 173 13.37 2.20 4.88
C LYS A 173 12.75 3.53 5.26
N VAL A 174 12.30 4.29 4.25
CA VAL A 174 11.69 5.61 4.44
C VAL A 174 10.43 5.51 5.30
N SER A 175 9.55 4.54 5.04
CA SER A 175 8.35 4.33 5.87
C SER A 175 8.71 3.99 7.32
N LYS A 176 9.71 3.13 7.55
CA LYS A 176 10.19 2.84 8.91
C LYS A 176 10.70 4.07 9.63
N GLU A 177 11.52 4.89 8.96
CA GLU A 177 12.03 6.14 9.52
C GLU A 177 10.91 7.08 9.93
N LYS A 178 9.92 7.28 9.05
CA LYS A 178 8.75 8.11 9.32
C LYS A 178 7.95 7.62 10.53
N MET A 179 7.68 6.32 10.60
CA MET A 179 6.94 5.71 11.70
C MET A 179 7.67 5.87 13.04
N LEU A 180 8.98 5.64 13.07
CA LEU A 180 9.80 5.82 14.27
C LEU A 180 9.83 7.30 14.71
N LYS A 181 9.93 8.25 13.76
CA LYS A 181 9.84 9.68 14.06
C LYS A 181 8.50 10.05 14.70
N LEU A 182 7.38 9.56 14.14
CA LEU A 182 6.04 9.84 14.67
C LEU A 182 5.88 9.34 16.12
N LEU A 183 6.34 8.12 16.40
CA LEU A 183 6.23 7.53 17.73
C LEU A 183 7.22 8.13 18.73
N ALA A 184 8.32 8.73 18.27
CA ALA A 184 9.29 9.42 19.11
C ALA A 184 8.95 10.90 19.37
N MET A 185 7.83 11.42 18.85
CA MET A 185 7.42 12.81 19.10
C MET A 185 7.03 13.04 20.56
N ASN A 186 7.44 14.18 21.13
CA ASN A 186 7.06 14.60 22.48
C ASN A 186 6.64 16.10 22.51
N PRO A 187 5.37 16.44 22.81
CA PRO A 187 4.29 15.55 23.23
C PRO A 187 3.85 14.60 22.12
N LYS A 188 3.34 13.43 22.54
CA LYS A 188 2.86 12.37 21.67
C LYS A 188 1.78 12.87 20.70
N GLN A 189 2.00 12.68 19.40
CA GLN A 189 1.08 13.11 18.34
C GLN A 189 0.19 11.98 17.83
N VAL A 190 0.67 10.74 17.84
CA VAL A 190 -0.06 9.53 17.41
C VAL A 190 0.07 8.43 18.45
N ASP A 191 -0.94 7.57 18.55
CA ASP A 191 -0.92 6.37 19.38
C ASP A 191 -0.23 5.22 18.68
N TYR A 192 -0.47 5.09 17.38
CA TYR A 192 0.05 4.00 16.57
C TYR A 192 0.52 4.51 15.21
N ALA A 193 1.59 3.91 14.72
CA ALA A 193 2.07 4.08 13.35
C ALA A 193 2.24 2.68 12.73
N TYR A 194 1.64 2.45 11.57
CA TYR A 194 1.63 1.15 10.91
C TYR A 194 2.21 1.19 9.50
N TYR A 195 2.96 0.14 9.16
CA TYR A 195 3.34 -0.22 7.80
C TYR A 195 2.29 -1.17 7.24
N ALA A 196 1.54 -0.74 6.24
CA ALA A 196 0.38 -1.45 5.75
C ALA A 196 0.55 -1.91 4.31
N LEU A 197 0.23 -3.19 4.05
CA LEU A 197 0.12 -3.76 2.71
C LEU A 197 -1.33 -4.13 2.43
N ALA A 198 -1.86 -3.65 1.30
CA ALA A 198 -3.27 -3.85 0.94
C ALA A 198 -3.68 -5.33 0.82
N TYR A 199 -2.75 -6.21 0.43
CA TYR A 199 -2.94 -7.65 0.40
C TYR A 199 -1.58 -8.37 0.44
N ASN A 200 -1.61 -9.68 0.62
CA ASN A 200 -0.44 -10.54 0.49
C ASN A 200 -0.53 -11.38 -0.79
N PRO A 201 0.41 -11.24 -1.75
CA PRO A 201 0.37 -12.02 -2.98
C PRO A 201 0.69 -13.52 -2.76
N TYR A 202 1.15 -13.90 -1.56
CA TYR A 202 1.48 -15.27 -1.17
C TYR A 202 0.40 -15.94 -0.29
N GLY A 203 -0.74 -15.30 -0.04
CA GLY A 203 -1.82 -15.85 0.79
C GLY A 203 -1.84 -15.28 2.21
N LYS A 204 -1.61 -16.10 3.24
CA LYS A 204 -1.71 -15.64 4.65
C LYS A 204 -0.46 -14.86 5.05
N LYS A 205 -0.54 -13.93 6.01
CA LYS A 205 0.61 -13.11 6.48
C LYS A 205 1.88 -13.92 6.72
N LYS A 206 1.78 -15.06 7.41
CA LYS A 206 2.90 -15.99 7.68
C LYS A 206 3.62 -16.50 6.41
N ASP A 207 2.93 -16.51 5.28
CA ASP A 207 3.44 -17.00 4.00
C ASP A 207 4.08 -15.88 3.16
N TYR A 208 4.11 -14.64 3.66
CA TYR A 208 4.74 -13.52 2.99
C TYR A 208 6.22 -13.81 2.74
N LYS A 209 6.67 -13.71 1.47
CA LYS A 209 7.99 -14.16 1.02
C LYS A 209 8.82 -13.08 0.33
N TRP A 210 8.27 -11.88 0.16
CA TRP A 210 9.00 -10.80 -0.52
C TRP A 210 10.07 -10.21 0.40
N THR A 211 11.33 -10.36 0.00
CA THR A 211 12.48 -10.21 0.90
C THR A 211 12.95 -8.76 1.11
N PHE A 212 12.64 -7.83 0.19
CA PHE A 212 13.07 -6.44 0.33
C PHE A 212 12.61 -5.75 1.62
N PRO A 213 11.31 -5.78 1.99
CA PRO A 213 10.86 -5.17 3.24
C PRO A 213 11.32 -5.93 4.48
N MET A 214 11.65 -7.22 4.37
CA MET A 214 12.17 -8.03 5.49
C MET A 214 13.54 -7.58 6.00
N ARG A 215 14.24 -6.70 5.26
CA ARG A 215 15.42 -6.00 5.77
C ARG A 215 15.07 -5.07 6.93
N TRP A 216 13.89 -4.45 6.86
CA TRP A 216 13.51 -3.33 7.72
C TRP A 216 12.49 -3.74 8.76
N PHE A 217 11.62 -4.70 8.48
CA PHE A 217 10.63 -5.20 9.42
C PHE A 217 10.66 -6.72 9.50
N ASN A 218 10.32 -7.28 10.65
CA ASN A 218 9.87 -8.66 10.73
C ASN A 218 8.43 -8.70 10.20
N MET A 219 8.29 -8.93 8.89
CA MET A 219 6.99 -8.89 8.19
C MET A 219 5.96 -9.89 8.70
N HIS A 220 6.38 -10.88 9.50
CA HIS A 220 5.51 -11.92 10.03
C HIS A 220 4.98 -11.58 11.42
N GLU A 221 5.81 -10.98 12.27
CA GLU A 221 5.55 -10.87 13.71
C GLU A 221 5.57 -9.44 14.26
N ASP A 222 6.17 -8.46 13.55
CA ASP A 222 6.16 -7.07 14.03
C ASP A 222 4.71 -6.56 14.11
N GLU A 223 4.33 -6.07 15.29
CA GLU A 223 3.00 -5.49 15.55
C GLU A 223 2.73 -4.24 14.70
N SER A 224 3.78 -3.58 14.21
CA SER A 224 3.69 -2.41 13.35
C SER A 224 3.40 -2.76 11.89
N VAL A 225 3.40 -4.04 11.52
CA VAL A 225 3.13 -4.49 10.14
C VAL A 225 1.73 -5.07 10.04
N LEU A 226 0.89 -4.49 9.19
CA LEU A 226 -0.46 -4.96 8.89
C LEU A 226 -0.55 -5.40 7.43
N ILE A 227 -1.07 -6.60 7.16
CA ILE A 227 -1.18 -7.11 5.79
C ILE A 227 -2.58 -7.65 5.53
N GLY A 228 -3.21 -7.19 4.44
CA GLY A 228 -4.50 -7.70 3.99
C GLY A 228 -5.57 -7.51 5.06
N ASN A 229 -6.16 -8.62 5.53
CA ASN A 229 -7.26 -8.58 6.49
C ASN A 229 -6.91 -7.82 7.78
N GLU A 230 -5.70 -7.94 8.30
CA GLU A 230 -5.30 -7.20 9.51
C GLU A 230 -5.38 -5.68 9.31
N PHE A 231 -4.98 -5.21 8.13
CA PHE A 231 -5.07 -3.79 7.79
C PHE A 231 -6.52 -3.36 7.61
N TRP A 232 -7.25 -4.04 6.72
CA TRP A 232 -8.63 -3.67 6.37
C TRP A 232 -9.61 -3.81 7.51
N ASP A 233 -9.47 -4.83 8.35
CA ASP A 233 -10.35 -5.04 9.49
C ASP A 233 -10.05 -4.04 10.62
N LEU A 234 -8.79 -3.62 10.79
CA LEU A 234 -8.44 -2.56 11.75
C LEU A 234 -9.07 -1.22 11.35
N ILE A 235 -9.00 -0.85 10.07
CA ILE A 235 -9.51 0.45 9.61
C ILE A 235 -11.02 0.45 9.34
N GLY A 236 -11.64 -0.71 9.08
CA GLY A 236 -13.04 -0.81 8.66
C GLY A 236 -13.98 -1.49 9.66
N GLY A 237 -13.40 -2.25 10.59
CA GLY A 237 -14.10 -3.24 11.39
C GLY A 237 -14.03 -4.64 10.76
N GLU A 238 -14.30 -5.64 11.58
CA GLU A 238 -14.25 -7.05 11.19
C GLU A 238 -15.10 -7.35 9.95
N GLY A 239 -14.53 -8.10 8.99
CA GLY A 239 -15.24 -8.51 7.78
C GLY A 239 -15.17 -7.51 6.63
N THR A 240 -14.52 -6.36 6.83
CA THR A 240 -14.28 -5.37 5.77
C THR A 240 -13.53 -5.98 4.60
N TYR A 241 -12.49 -6.77 4.87
CA TYR A 241 -11.72 -7.38 3.78
C TYR A 241 -12.56 -8.35 2.92
N LYS A 242 -13.48 -9.10 3.55
CA LYS A 242 -14.41 -9.99 2.84
C LYS A 242 -15.37 -9.19 1.96
N THR A 243 -15.88 -8.06 2.46
CA THR A 243 -16.72 -7.14 1.69
C THR A 243 -15.97 -6.61 0.47
N PHE A 244 -14.72 -6.19 0.66
CA PHE A 244 -13.85 -5.74 -0.42
C PHE A 244 -13.68 -6.81 -1.51
N ILE A 245 -13.35 -8.05 -1.13
CA ILE A 245 -13.23 -9.19 -2.04
C ILE A 245 -14.54 -9.43 -2.81
N SER A 246 -15.69 -9.39 -2.12
CA SER A 246 -17.00 -9.59 -2.74
C SER A 246 -17.30 -8.55 -3.81
N GLU A 247 -17.07 -7.26 -3.53
CA GLU A 247 -17.33 -6.18 -4.49
C GLU A 247 -16.37 -6.22 -5.68
N VAL A 248 -15.09 -6.51 -5.45
CA VAL A 248 -14.12 -6.67 -6.56
C VAL A 248 -14.49 -7.85 -7.44
N ASN A 249 -14.94 -8.98 -6.88
CA ASN A 249 -15.40 -10.13 -7.67
C ASN A 249 -16.61 -9.78 -8.55
N LYS A 250 -17.58 -9.02 -8.02
CA LYS A 250 -18.76 -8.57 -8.78
C LYS A 250 -18.37 -7.68 -9.96
N LEU A 251 -17.46 -6.73 -9.73
CA LEU A 251 -16.99 -5.80 -10.76
C LEU A 251 -16.07 -6.47 -11.78
N GLY A 252 -15.25 -7.40 -11.33
CA GLY A 252 -14.23 -8.06 -12.14
C GLY A 252 -14.80 -8.76 -13.36
N LYS A 253 -15.98 -9.39 -13.24
CA LYS A 253 -16.64 -10.06 -14.38
C LYS A 253 -16.88 -9.10 -15.54
N GLY A 254 -17.52 -7.95 -15.27
CA GLY A 254 -17.82 -6.96 -16.30
C GLY A 254 -16.57 -6.37 -16.92
N TYR A 255 -15.58 -5.97 -16.12
CA TYR A 255 -14.35 -5.40 -16.68
C TYR A 255 -13.50 -6.40 -17.44
N ARG A 256 -13.44 -7.68 -17.03
CA ARG A 256 -12.75 -8.71 -17.81
C ARG A 256 -13.36 -8.86 -19.20
N GLU A 257 -14.69 -8.93 -19.30
CA GLU A 257 -15.39 -9.01 -20.58
C GLU A 257 -15.07 -7.80 -21.48
N ARG A 258 -15.11 -6.58 -20.91
CA ARG A 258 -14.74 -5.36 -21.63
C ARG A 258 -13.29 -5.37 -22.09
N ILE A 259 -12.35 -5.82 -21.25
CA ILE A 259 -10.93 -5.91 -21.64
C ILE A 259 -10.74 -6.88 -22.80
N TYR A 260 -11.41 -8.04 -22.78
CA TYR A 260 -11.36 -9.00 -23.90
C TYR A 260 -11.90 -8.38 -25.19
N LYS A 261 -13.10 -7.83 -25.15
CA LYS A 261 -13.81 -7.36 -26.36
C LYS A 261 -13.30 -6.02 -26.87
N GLU A 262 -13.13 -5.04 -25.98
CA GLU A 262 -12.83 -3.65 -26.35
C GLU A 262 -11.32 -3.42 -26.48
N PHE A 263 -10.49 -4.01 -25.62
CA PHE A 263 -9.04 -3.76 -25.63
C PHE A 263 -8.24 -4.84 -26.37
N LEU A 264 -8.50 -6.12 -26.09
CA LEU A 264 -7.80 -7.23 -26.74
C LEU A 264 -8.40 -7.58 -28.10
N GLU A 265 -9.64 -7.18 -28.38
CA GLU A 265 -10.37 -7.42 -29.62
C GLU A 265 -10.54 -8.92 -29.93
N ILE A 266 -10.78 -9.72 -28.88
CA ILE A 266 -11.02 -11.17 -28.97
C ILE A 266 -12.25 -11.56 -28.15
N ASP A 267 -12.85 -12.69 -28.50
CA ASP A 267 -13.94 -13.26 -27.72
C ASP A 267 -13.43 -13.77 -26.36
N PRO A 268 -14.14 -13.49 -25.25
CA PRO A 268 -13.78 -14.04 -23.94
C PRO A 268 -13.81 -15.58 -23.98
N PRO A 269 -12.80 -16.28 -23.42
CA PRO A 269 -12.83 -17.73 -23.31
C PRO A 269 -13.98 -18.19 -22.40
N GLN A 270 -14.49 -19.41 -22.59
CA GLN A 270 -15.66 -19.93 -21.85
C GLN A 270 -15.56 -19.81 -20.32
N ASN A 271 -14.34 -19.80 -19.77
CA ASN A 271 -14.07 -19.83 -18.32
C ASN A 271 -13.40 -18.54 -17.81
N PHE A 272 -13.58 -17.41 -18.50
CA PHE A 272 -12.91 -16.14 -18.16
C PHE A 272 -13.26 -15.60 -16.75
N ASP A 273 -14.34 -16.09 -16.14
CA ASP A 273 -14.83 -15.71 -14.82
C ASP A 273 -14.58 -16.76 -13.71
N GLU A 274 -13.97 -17.92 -14.00
CA GLU A 274 -13.85 -19.06 -13.07
C GLU A 274 -12.82 -18.91 -11.92
N SER A 275 -12.21 -17.74 -11.76
CA SER A 275 -11.24 -17.48 -10.68
C SER A 275 -11.62 -16.25 -9.85
N PRO A 276 -12.69 -16.34 -9.05
CA PRO A 276 -12.99 -15.32 -8.05
C PRO A 276 -11.92 -15.34 -6.94
N LEU A 277 -11.64 -14.18 -6.40
CA LEU A 277 -10.85 -14.04 -5.17
C LEU A 277 -11.56 -14.81 -4.04
N LYS A 278 -10.77 -15.58 -3.28
CA LYS A 278 -11.22 -16.34 -2.09
C LYS A 278 -10.96 -15.55 -0.82
#